data_AF-A0A090LDD9-F1
#
_entry.id   AF-A0A090LDD9-F1
#
_cell.length_a   1.000
_cell.length_b   1.000
_cell.length_c   1.000
_cell.angle_alpha   90.00
_cell.angle_beta   90.00
_cell.angle_gamma   90.00
#
_symmetry.space_group_name_H-M   'P 1'
#
loop_
_entity.id
_entity.type
_entity.pdbx_description
1 polymer ?
#
loop_
_entity_poly.entity_id
_entity_poly.type
_entity_poly.pdbx_seq_one_letter_code
_entity_poly.pdbx_strand_id
1 'polypeptide(L)'
;MICLSVEEKSRLETKLRELLMEKSLCLNSCSPKKSMEIYNLVYSYCIKLRKCKKKAVRSLVEVNNSTLDKNEIIGREIFSILKNFVIRHLKVACLELNNYKGVSLLESYNEYWNKFLIFITIADAGFGYINKFCNIAMLLNQFKEHFFLNLLYPTRSTVLELINNERNLGITYNSLLISSVLKSYIFMGMANSDALNYEEYLVVYTLKSFDLPEINIYVDFFERKYLEEITVFYCQKSTEYLQNNSLLQYFIYINKIIKDEQDRCLRYMSPQTSNKL
;
A
#
# COMPACT_ATOMS: atom_id res chain seq x y z
N MET A 1 -4.73 -15.58 34.18
CA MET A 1 -5.57 -15.03 33.09
C MET A 1 -6.08 -13.66 33.54
N ILE A 2 -5.36 -12.58 33.25
CA ILE A 2 -5.85 -11.21 33.51
C ILE A 2 -5.99 -10.57 32.15
N CYS A 3 -7.14 -10.83 31.55
CA CYS A 3 -7.60 -10.16 30.36
C CYS A 3 -7.67 -8.66 30.68
N LEU A 4 -6.98 -7.87 29.88
CA LEU A 4 -7.27 -6.46 29.62
C LEU A 4 -8.79 -6.21 29.73
N SER A 5 -9.21 -5.21 30.51
CA SER A 5 -10.64 -4.87 30.56
C SER A 5 -11.10 -4.46 29.16
N VAL A 6 -12.30 -4.90 28.77
CA VAL A 6 -12.88 -4.63 27.45
C VAL A 6 -12.92 -3.11 27.17
N GLU A 7 -13.11 -2.29 28.21
CA GLU A 7 -13.09 -0.83 28.13
C GLU A 7 -11.72 -0.24 27.78
N GLU A 8 -10.63 -0.76 28.36
CA GLU A 8 -9.28 -0.25 28.07
C GLU A 8 -8.85 -0.59 26.64
N LYS A 9 -9.29 -1.74 26.12
CA LYS A 9 -9.12 -2.11 24.70
C LYS A 9 -9.93 -1.20 23.78
N SER A 10 -11.22 -1.00 24.10
CA SER A 10 -12.09 -0.13 23.31
C SER A 10 -11.57 1.30 23.28
N ARG A 11 -11.06 1.83 24.39
CA ARG A 11 -10.52 3.19 24.47
C ARG A 11 -9.23 3.36 23.67
N LEU A 12 -8.39 2.33 23.61
CA LEU A 12 -7.21 2.30 22.75
C LEU A 12 -7.61 2.25 21.28
N GLU A 13 -8.54 1.37 20.89
CA GLU A 13 -9.06 1.30 19.53
C GLU A 13 -9.74 2.62 19.09
N THR A 14 -10.53 3.26 19.96
CA THR A 14 -11.16 4.57 19.67
C THR A 14 -10.13 5.67 19.48
N LYS A 15 -9.12 5.78 20.35
CA LYS A 15 -8.07 6.79 20.20
C LYS A 15 -7.16 6.52 19.01
N LEU A 16 -6.87 5.26 18.70
CA LEU A 16 -6.17 4.89 17.48
C LEU A 16 -7.02 5.27 16.25
N ARG A 17 -8.35 5.07 16.30
CA ARG A 17 -9.26 5.50 15.23
C ARG A 17 -9.29 7.03 15.06
N GLU A 18 -9.36 7.78 16.15
CA GLU A 18 -9.35 9.26 16.11
C GLU A 18 -8.01 9.81 15.59
N LEU A 19 -6.88 9.28 16.08
CA LEU A 19 -5.54 9.77 15.74
C LEU A 19 -5.08 9.33 14.34
N LEU A 20 -5.50 8.14 13.89
CA LEU A 20 -5.04 7.54 12.63
C LEU A 20 -6.02 7.72 11.47
N MET A 21 -7.29 8.05 11.73
CA MET A 21 -8.33 8.17 10.68
C MET A 21 -9.03 9.53 10.67
N GLU A 22 -8.46 10.56 11.30
CA GLU A 22 -8.89 11.94 11.08
C GLU A 22 -8.86 12.26 9.57
N LYS A 23 -9.96 12.82 9.08
CA LYS A 23 -10.23 13.09 7.65
C LYS A 23 -9.18 14.00 6.97
N SER A 24 -8.26 14.58 7.74
CA SER A 24 -7.30 15.62 7.37
C SER A 24 -5.84 15.16 7.47
N LEU A 25 -5.53 13.90 7.19
CA LEU A 25 -4.13 13.44 7.13
C LEU A 25 -3.52 13.84 5.78
N CYS A 26 -2.93 15.03 5.73
CA CYS A 26 -2.06 15.45 4.62
C CYS A 26 -0.61 15.06 4.94
N LEU A 27 0.11 14.49 3.96
CA LEU A 27 1.52 14.07 4.04
C LEU A 27 2.41 15.19 4.64
N ASN A 28 2.09 16.45 4.35
CA ASN A 28 2.86 17.64 4.72
C ASN A 28 2.51 18.21 6.11
N SER A 29 1.55 17.62 6.83
CA SER A 29 1.02 18.15 8.11
C SER A 29 1.04 17.13 9.25
N CYS A 30 1.63 15.95 9.04
CA CYS A 30 1.84 14.98 10.11
C CYS A 30 2.99 15.42 11.00
N SER A 31 2.67 16.31 11.95
CA SER A 31 3.65 16.83 12.89
C SER A 31 4.24 15.70 13.76
N PRO A 32 5.53 15.79 14.12
CA PRO A 32 6.16 14.92 15.13
C PRO A 32 5.35 14.83 16.44
N LYS A 33 4.50 15.82 16.71
CA LYS A 33 3.59 15.87 17.86
C LYS A 33 2.57 14.72 17.85
N LYS A 34 1.94 14.40 16.71
CA LYS A 34 0.97 13.28 16.62
C LYS A 34 1.65 11.93 16.84
N SER A 35 2.84 11.74 16.28
CA SER A 35 3.65 10.54 16.54
C SER A 35 4.04 10.44 18.02
N MET A 36 4.41 11.55 18.65
CA MET A 36 4.80 11.59 20.07
C MET A 36 3.59 11.32 21.00
N GLU A 37 2.40 11.79 20.64
CA GLU A 37 1.17 11.49 21.38
C GLU A 37 0.85 9.99 21.34
N ILE A 38 0.98 9.36 20.17
CA ILE A 38 0.80 7.91 20.02
C ILE A 38 1.88 7.17 20.82
N TYR A 39 3.14 7.58 20.71
CA TYR A 39 4.24 7.01 21.48
C TYR A 39 3.96 7.06 22.99
N ASN A 40 3.56 8.22 23.51
CA ASN A 40 3.24 8.41 24.93
C ASN A 40 2.02 7.59 25.37
N LEU A 41 1.00 7.46 24.52
CA LEU A 41 -0.17 6.64 24.79
C LEU A 41 0.21 5.17 24.89
N VAL A 42 0.94 4.66 23.90
CA VAL A 42 1.44 3.28 23.84
C VAL A 42 2.36 3.00 25.03
N TYR A 43 3.30 3.90 25.31
CA TYR A 43 4.24 3.79 26.43
C TYR A 43 3.53 3.78 27.79
N SER A 44 2.61 4.72 28.02
CA SER A 44 1.84 4.80 29.27
C SER A 44 0.95 3.59 29.48
N TYR A 45 0.40 3.01 28.40
CA TYR A 45 -0.39 1.80 28.41
C TYR A 45 0.48 0.58 28.78
N CYS A 46 1.64 0.42 28.15
CA CYS A 46 2.62 -0.61 28.50
C CYS A 46 3.04 -0.54 29.98
N ILE A 47 3.27 0.66 30.51
CA ILE A 47 3.62 0.86 31.93
C ILE A 47 2.45 0.54 32.87
N LYS A 48 1.22 0.95 32.54
CA LYS A 48 0.03 0.64 33.36
C LYS A 48 -0.22 -0.85 33.45
N LEU A 49 -0.10 -1.59 32.34
CA LEU A 49 -0.22 -3.04 32.32
C LEU A 49 0.87 -3.73 33.16
N ARG A 50 2.09 -3.19 33.14
CA ARG A 50 3.18 -3.65 34.02
C ARG A 50 2.86 -3.44 35.50
N LYS A 51 2.21 -2.32 35.86
CA LYS A 51 1.79 -2.03 37.24
C LYS A 51 0.60 -2.90 37.70
N CYS A 52 -0.39 -3.14 36.85
CA CYS A 52 -1.52 -4.03 37.17
C CYS A 52 -1.08 -5.49 37.39
N LYS A 53 -0.17 -6.02 36.56
CA LYS A 53 0.39 -7.37 36.77
C LYS A 53 1.24 -7.48 38.05
N LYS A 54 1.91 -6.40 38.50
CA LYS A 54 2.64 -6.38 39.79
C LYS A 54 1.73 -6.43 41.01
N LYS A 55 0.51 -5.89 40.93
CA LYS A 55 -0.48 -5.98 42.03
C LYS A 55 -1.10 -7.38 42.16
N ALA A 56 -1.34 -8.06 41.04
CA ALA A 56 -1.92 -9.41 41.05
C ALA A 56 -0.94 -10.53 41.45
N VAL A 57 0.38 -10.31 41.32
CA VAL A 57 1.42 -11.29 41.69
C VAL A 57 1.85 -11.16 43.16
N ARG A 58 1.43 -10.12 43.88
CA ARG A 58 1.69 -10.02 45.33
C ARG A 58 0.80 -10.94 46.19
N SER A 59 -0.17 -11.62 45.59
CA SER A 59 -1.06 -12.57 46.28
C SER A 59 -0.74 -14.04 45.98
N LEU A 60 0.28 -14.37 45.19
CA LEU A 60 0.70 -15.77 44.94
C LEU A 60 2.23 -15.87 44.94
N VAL A 61 2.72 -16.65 45.89
CA VAL A 61 4.11 -16.88 46.28
C VAL A 61 5.01 -17.33 45.11
N GLU A 62 6.28 -16.93 45.26
CA GLU A 62 7.50 -17.40 44.60
C GLU A 62 7.43 -18.80 43.97
N VAL A 63 7.53 -18.88 42.63
CA VAL A 63 8.12 -20.04 41.93
C VAL A 63 8.80 -19.58 40.63
N ASN A 64 10.12 -19.73 40.63
CA ASN A 64 11.04 -20.09 39.54
C ASN A 64 10.96 -19.43 38.16
N ASN A 65 12.05 -18.73 37.83
CA ASN A 65 12.89 -18.88 36.63
C ASN A 65 12.21 -19.41 35.36
N SER A 66 11.36 -18.59 34.77
CA SER A 66 11.28 -18.44 33.32
C SER A 66 10.90 -17.00 33.02
N THR A 67 11.90 -16.12 33.01
CA THR A 67 11.81 -14.78 32.44
C THR A 67 11.70 -14.88 30.92
N LEU A 68 10.72 -15.65 30.40
CA LEU A 68 10.19 -15.34 29.08
C LEU A 68 9.53 -13.97 29.26
N ASP A 69 10.18 -12.97 28.68
CA ASP A 69 10.18 -11.60 29.16
C ASP A 69 8.73 -11.08 29.28
N LYS A 70 8.28 -10.73 30.50
CA LYS A 70 6.89 -10.27 30.74
C LYS A 70 6.53 -9.05 29.87
N ASN A 71 7.54 -8.35 29.37
CA ASN A 71 7.41 -7.27 28.38
C ASN A 71 7.06 -7.80 26.97
N GLU A 72 7.54 -8.98 26.58
CA GLU A 72 7.22 -9.66 25.31
C GLU A 72 5.74 -10.02 25.20
N ILE A 73 5.12 -10.47 26.30
CA ILE A 73 3.71 -10.88 26.32
C ILE A 73 2.79 -9.66 26.16
N ILE A 74 3.10 -8.56 26.86
CA ILE A 74 2.31 -7.31 26.79
C ILE A 74 2.43 -6.68 25.39
N GLY A 75 3.63 -6.69 24.80
CA GLY A 75 3.86 -6.25 23.43
C GLY A 75 3.02 -7.02 22.42
N ARG A 76 2.98 -8.36 22.53
CA ARG A 76 2.17 -9.22 21.65
C ARG A 76 0.66 -8.99 21.77
N GLU A 77 0.14 -8.72 22.97
CA GLU A 77 -1.29 -8.46 23.17
C GLU A 77 -1.73 -7.13 22.55
N ILE A 78 -0.98 -6.04 22.79
CA ILE A 78 -1.25 -4.72 22.18
C ILE A 78 -1.16 -4.81 20.65
N PHE A 79 -0.16 -5.55 20.18
CA PHE A 79 0.04 -5.77 18.76
C PHE A 79 -1.10 -6.55 18.11
N SER A 80 -1.62 -7.60 18.76
CA SER A 80 -2.78 -8.34 18.25
C SER A 80 -4.02 -7.46 18.11
N ILE A 81 -4.24 -6.54 19.05
CA ILE A 81 -5.34 -5.57 18.98
C ILE A 81 -5.16 -4.63 17.79
N LEU A 82 -3.97 -4.05 17.64
CA LEU A 82 -3.65 -3.17 16.51
C LEU A 82 -3.82 -3.91 15.17
N LYS A 83 -3.28 -5.12 15.06
CA LYS A 83 -3.40 -5.97 13.88
C LYS A 83 -4.87 -6.19 13.52
N ASN A 84 -5.68 -6.62 14.48
CA ASN A 84 -7.11 -6.89 14.25
C ASN A 84 -7.86 -5.62 13.86
N PHE A 85 -7.55 -4.48 14.47
CA PHE A 85 -8.13 -3.19 14.10
C PHE A 85 -7.81 -2.83 12.63
N VAL A 86 -6.54 -2.92 12.24
CA VAL A 86 -6.09 -2.64 10.87
C VAL A 86 -6.78 -3.57 9.88
N ILE A 87 -6.80 -4.89 10.14
CA ILE A 87 -7.49 -5.85 9.26
C ILE A 87 -8.98 -5.51 9.10
N ARG A 88 -9.69 -5.24 10.20
CA ARG A 88 -11.12 -4.89 10.14
C ARG A 88 -11.34 -3.64 9.30
N HIS A 89 -10.51 -2.62 9.49
CA HIS A 89 -10.62 -1.37 8.76
C HIS A 89 -10.34 -1.56 7.26
N LEU A 90 -9.27 -2.29 6.91
CA LEU A 90 -8.91 -2.57 5.52
C LEU A 90 -10.00 -3.36 4.78
N LYS A 91 -10.63 -4.33 5.46
CA LYS A 91 -11.76 -5.08 4.89
C LYS A 91 -12.96 -4.19 4.60
N VAL A 92 -13.31 -3.28 5.52
CA VAL A 92 -14.42 -2.33 5.30
C VAL A 92 -14.11 -1.39 4.13
N ALA A 93 -12.91 -0.80 4.10
CA ALA A 93 -12.49 0.08 3.02
C ALA A 93 -12.50 -0.65 1.66
N CYS A 94 -12.03 -1.91 1.61
CA CYS A 94 -12.07 -2.72 0.40
C CYS A 94 -13.50 -2.96 -0.10
N LEU A 95 -14.46 -3.21 0.80
CA LEU A 95 -15.87 -3.38 0.44
C LEU A 95 -16.47 -2.07 -0.10
N GLU A 96 -16.13 -0.92 0.48
CA GLU A 96 -16.57 0.38 -0.03
C GLU A 96 -15.99 0.64 -1.43
N LEU A 97 -14.70 0.35 -1.64
CA LEU A 97 -14.01 0.55 -2.91
C LEU A 97 -14.57 -0.32 -4.04
N ASN A 98 -15.00 -1.56 -3.74
CA ASN A 98 -15.62 -2.44 -4.72
C ASN A 98 -16.94 -1.89 -5.32
N ASN A 99 -17.57 -0.89 -4.69
CA ASN A 99 -18.76 -0.24 -5.22
C ASN A 99 -18.44 0.83 -6.28
N TYR A 100 -17.20 1.34 -6.31
CA TYR A 100 -16.77 2.33 -7.29
C TYR A 100 -16.28 1.66 -8.57
N LYS A 101 -16.43 2.37 -9.70
CA LYS A 101 -15.95 1.92 -11.02
C LYS A 101 -15.28 3.08 -11.76
N GLY A 102 -14.42 2.74 -12.72
CA GLY A 102 -13.77 3.74 -13.57
C GLY A 102 -12.86 4.69 -12.79
N VAL A 103 -12.82 5.95 -13.21
CA VAL A 103 -11.94 6.97 -12.63
C VAL A 103 -12.15 7.14 -11.11
N SER A 104 -13.40 7.11 -10.63
CA SER A 104 -13.72 7.28 -9.21
C SER A 104 -13.16 6.15 -8.32
N LEU A 105 -12.99 4.94 -8.86
CA LEU A 105 -12.33 3.84 -8.17
C LEU A 105 -10.85 4.19 -7.93
N LEU A 106 -10.16 4.68 -8.95
CA LEU A 106 -8.74 5.02 -8.86
C LEU A 106 -8.49 6.24 -7.97
N GLU A 107 -9.39 7.23 -7.97
CA GLU A 107 -9.32 8.39 -7.08
C GLU A 107 -9.43 7.97 -5.61
N SER A 108 -10.46 7.19 -5.31
CA SER A 108 -10.69 6.66 -3.96
C SER A 108 -9.54 5.73 -3.53
N TYR A 109 -9.04 4.88 -4.43
CA TYR A 109 -7.90 4.02 -4.16
C TYR A 109 -6.65 4.84 -3.81
N ASN A 110 -6.32 5.87 -4.60
CA ASN A 110 -5.16 6.72 -4.36
C ASN A 110 -5.28 7.50 -3.05
N GLU A 111 -6.49 7.96 -2.70
CA GLU A 111 -6.74 8.61 -1.41
C GLU A 111 -6.47 7.65 -0.24
N TYR A 112 -6.98 6.42 -0.31
CA TYR A 112 -6.73 5.39 0.70
C TYR A 112 -5.27 4.96 0.76
N TRP A 113 -4.62 4.81 -0.39
CA TRP A 113 -3.20 4.50 -0.50
C TRP A 113 -2.33 5.56 0.21
N ASN A 114 -2.58 6.84 -0.07
CA ASN A 114 -1.85 7.94 0.57
C ASN A 114 -2.09 7.99 2.08
N LYS A 115 -3.34 7.81 2.54
CA LYS A 115 -3.66 7.71 3.97
C LYS A 115 -2.92 6.54 4.63
N PHE A 116 -2.84 5.40 3.95
CA PHE A 116 -2.13 4.23 4.45
C PHE A 116 -0.61 4.46 4.54
N LEU A 117 0.00 5.11 3.55
CA LEU A 117 1.41 5.49 3.62
C LEU A 117 1.66 6.41 4.81
N ILE A 118 0.81 7.40 5.06
CA ILE A 118 0.93 8.26 6.25
C ILE A 118 0.78 7.44 7.53
N PHE A 119 -0.20 6.54 7.57
CA PHE A 119 -0.43 5.66 8.71
C PHE A 119 0.82 4.84 9.04
N ILE A 120 1.50 4.27 8.05
CA ILE A 120 2.71 3.48 8.28
C ILE A 120 3.82 4.33 8.93
N THR A 121 4.05 5.57 8.48
CA THR A 121 5.14 6.40 9.05
C THR A 121 4.83 6.85 10.46
N ILE A 122 3.56 7.17 10.74
CA ILE A 122 3.13 7.45 12.11
C ILE A 122 3.26 6.19 12.97
N ALA A 123 2.85 5.03 12.45
CA ALA A 123 2.91 3.77 13.18
C ALA A 123 4.36 3.38 13.48
N ASP A 124 5.28 3.52 12.53
CA ASP A 124 6.70 3.27 12.74
C ASP A 124 7.27 4.12 13.88
N ALA A 125 7.09 5.45 13.79
CA ALA A 125 7.60 6.37 14.79
C ALA A 125 6.88 6.26 16.16
N GLY A 126 5.57 5.99 16.16
CA GLY A 126 4.76 5.86 17.38
C GLY A 126 4.90 4.52 18.10
N PHE A 127 5.08 3.42 17.35
CA PHE A 127 5.29 2.07 17.90
C PHE A 127 6.76 1.71 18.05
N GLY A 128 7.69 2.67 17.90
CA GLY A 128 9.13 2.48 18.13
C GLY A 128 9.47 1.80 19.47
N TYR A 129 8.67 2.03 20.53
CA TYR A 129 8.82 1.35 21.82
C TYR A 129 8.49 -0.16 21.76
N ILE A 130 7.55 -0.55 20.89
CA ILE A 130 7.09 -1.93 20.67
C ILE A 130 7.83 -2.55 19.45
N ASN A 131 8.78 -1.86 18.81
CA ASN A 131 9.38 -2.25 17.52
C ASN A 131 10.01 -3.66 17.50
N LYS A 132 10.35 -4.26 18.67
CA LYS A 132 10.71 -5.69 18.79
C LYS A 132 9.57 -6.66 18.38
N PHE A 133 8.31 -6.22 18.42
CA PHE A 133 7.11 -7.01 18.13
C PHE A 133 6.26 -6.44 16.99
N CYS A 134 6.28 -5.13 16.79
CA CYS A 134 5.53 -4.45 15.75
C CYS A 134 6.46 -3.99 14.64
N ASN A 135 6.74 -4.88 13.69
CA ASN A 135 7.49 -4.52 12.49
C ASN A 135 6.54 -3.94 11.44
N ILE A 136 6.91 -2.81 10.83
CA ILE A 136 6.21 -2.17 9.71
C ILE A 136 5.88 -3.18 8.60
N ALA A 137 6.78 -4.13 8.38
CA ALA A 137 6.61 -5.29 7.51
C ALA A 137 5.24 -5.96 7.63
N MET A 138 4.82 -6.16 8.88
CA MET A 138 3.60 -6.91 9.13
C MET A 138 2.38 -6.06 8.78
N LEU A 139 2.40 -4.76 9.08
CA LEU A 139 1.33 -3.83 8.67
C LEU A 139 1.22 -3.77 7.15
N LEU A 140 2.36 -3.71 6.45
CA LEU A 140 2.43 -3.82 4.99
C LEU A 140 1.86 -5.15 4.49
N ASN A 141 2.21 -6.28 5.11
CA ASN A 141 1.68 -7.58 4.72
C ASN A 141 0.15 -7.66 4.93
N GLN A 142 -0.37 -7.13 6.04
CA GLN A 142 -1.83 -7.10 6.26
C GLN A 142 -2.54 -6.21 5.24
N PHE A 143 -1.95 -5.09 4.83
CA PHE A 143 -2.47 -4.28 3.74
C PHE A 143 -2.44 -5.01 2.41
N LYS A 144 -1.33 -5.68 2.11
CA LYS A 144 -1.16 -6.48 0.90
C LYS A 144 -2.25 -7.55 0.81
N GLU A 145 -2.42 -8.35 1.85
CA GLU A 145 -3.36 -9.46 1.92
C GLU A 145 -4.83 -9.03 1.91
N HIS A 146 -5.20 -7.98 2.66
CA HIS A 146 -6.62 -7.66 2.90
C HIS A 146 -7.17 -6.48 2.10
N PHE A 147 -6.31 -5.68 1.47
CA PHE A 147 -6.73 -4.52 0.68
C PHE A 147 -6.18 -4.57 -0.74
N PHE A 148 -4.86 -4.63 -0.89
CA PHE A 148 -4.19 -4.48 -2.19
C PHE A 148 -4.54 -5.62 -3.16
N LEU A 149 -4.36 -6.89 -2.73
CA LEU A 149 -4.61 -8.04 -3.62
C LEU A 149 -6.08 -8.14 -4.05
N ASN A 150 -7.02 -7.71 -3.20
CA ASN A 150 -8.44 -7.71 -3.52
C ASN A 150 -8.80 -6.65 -4.58
N LEU A 151 -8.12 -5.50 -4.57
CA LEU A 151 -8.35 -4.42 -5.51
C LEU A 151 -7.50 -4.51 -6.77
N LEU A 152 -6.47 -5.35 -6.79
CA LEU A 152 -5.50 -5.50 -7.87
C LEU A 152 -6.12 -5.77 -9.24
N TYR A 153 -7.13 -6.63 -9.30
CA TYR A 153 -7.84 -6.93 -10.55
C TYR A 153 -8.72 -5.76 -11.01
N PRO A 154 -9.64 -5.22 -10.17
CA PRO A 154 -10.42 -4.03 -10.51
C PRO A 154 -9.57 -2.84 -10.96
N THR A 155 -8.53 -2.47 -10.20
CA THR A 155 -7.68 -1.32 -10.52
C THR A 155 -6.90 -1.53 -11.80
N ARG A 156 -6.37 -2.74 -12.05
CA ARG A 156 -5.72 -3.08 -13.31
C ARG A 156 -6.69 -2.94 -14.48
N SER A 157 -7.88 -3.55 -14.39
CA SER A 157 -8.87 -3.52 -15.47
C SER A 157 -9.24 -2.08 -15.83
N THR A 158 -9.46 -1.23 -14.81
CA THR A 158 -9.76 0.18 -15.02
C THR A 158 -8.58 0.93 -15.64
N VAL A 159 -7.34 0.70 -15.20
CA VAL A 159 -6.16 1.35 -15.81
C VAL A 159 -6.03 0.98 -17.29
N LEU A 160 -6.18 -0.29 -17.64
CA LEU A 160 -6.10 -0.75 -19.03
C LEU A 160 -7.24 -0.15 -19.89
N GLU A 161 -8.46 -0.09 -19.34
CA GLU A 161 -9.60 0.56 -19.99
C GLU A 161 -9.34 2.06 -20.25
N LEU A 162 -8.79 2.78 -19.27
CA LEU A 162 -8.45 4.20 -19.43
C LEU A 162 -7.38 4.41 -20.51
N ILE A 163 -6.36 3.55 -20.56
CA ILE A 163 -5.33 3.61 -21.60
C ILE A 163 -5.93 3.30 -22.98
N ASN A 164 -6.81 2.31 -23.07
CA ASN A 164 -7.49 1.98 -24.34
C ASN A 164 -8.42 3.12 -24.80
N ASN A 165 -9.11 3.78 -23.87
CA ASN A 165 -9.94 4.95 -24.16
C ASN A 165 -9.08 6.13 -24.64
N GLU A 166 -7.90 6.35 -24.06
CA GLU A 166 -6.96 7.36 -24.55
C GLU A 166 -6.51 7.07 -26.00
N ARG A 167 -6.26 5.80 -26.35
CA ARG A 167 -5.87 5.39 -27.72
C ARG A 167 -6.97 5.62 -28.75
N ASN A 168 -8.22 5.31 -28.39
CA ASN A 168 -9.33 5.34 -29.34
C ASN A 168 -10.02 6.71 -29.41
N LEU A 169 -10.16 7.39 -28.28
CA LEU A 169 -10.94 8.62 -28.15
C LEU A 169 -10.05 9.87 -28.01
N GLY A 170 -8.74 9.71 -27.77
CA GLY A 170 -7.82 10.83 -27.55
C GLY A 170 -8.06 11.58 -26.23
N ILE A 171 -8.84 11.01 -25.31
CA ILE A 171 -9.14 11.62 -24.00
C ILE A 171 -7.93 11.43 -23.09
N THR A 172 -7.34 12.53 -22.62
CA THR A 172 -6.25 12.49 -21.65
C THR A 172 -6.81 12.47 -20.23
N TYR A 173 -6.51 11.41 -19.49
CA TYR A 173 -6.85 11.31 -18.07
C TYR A 173 -5.73 11.87 -17.20
N ASN A 174 -6.01 12.11 -15.91
CA ASN A 174 -5.02 12.57 -14.96
C ASN A 174 -3.86 11.55 -14.86
N SER A 175 -2.70 11.95 -15.37
CA SER A 175 -1.51 11.10 -15.46
C SER A 175 -1.00 10.62 -14.11
N LEU A 176 -1.16 11.48 -13.09
CA LEU A 176 -0.74 11.18 -11.72
C LEU A 176 -1.59 10.07 -11.12
N LEU A 177 -2.86 9.96 -11.51
CA LEU A 177 -3.78 8.94 -11.02
C LEU A 177 -3.30 7.54 -11.41
N ILE A 178 -3.03 7.35 -12.70
CA ILE A 178 -2.56 6.08 -13.27
C ILE A 178 -1.14 5.78 -12.76
N SER A 179 -0.25 6.76 -12.81
CA SER A 179 1.14 6.63 -12.34
C SER A 179 1.19 6.25 -10.85
N SER A 180 0.35 6.85 -10.00
CA SER A 180 0.28 6.52 -8.56
C SER A 180 -0.15 5.07 -8.32
N VAL A 181 -1.15 4.58 -9.04
CA VAL A 181 -1.61 3.20 -8.95
C VAL A 181 -0.50 2.24 -9.38
N LEU A 182 0.15 2.49 -10.51
CA LEU A 182 1.24 1.63 -10.99
C LEU A 182 2.46 1.66 -10.06
N LYS A 183 2.79 2.82 -9.50
CA LYS A 183 3.83 2.94 -8.46
C LYS A 183 3.47 2.14 -7.21
N SER A 184 2.20 2.06 -6.83
CA SER A 184 1.77 1.20 -5.72
C SER A 184 2.04 -0.29 -5.99
N TYR A 185 1.96 -0.73 -7.26
CA TYR A 185 2.28 -2.12 -7.63
C TYR A 185 3.77 -2.40 -7.51
N ILE A 186 4.60 -1.45 -7.93
CA ILE A 186 6.05 -1.54 -7.79
C ILE A 186 6.41 -1.54 -6.29
N PHE A 187 5.86 -0.61 -5.51
CA PHE A 187 6.10 -0.53 -4.07
C PHE A 187 5.73 -1.85 -3.34
N MET A 188 4.57 -2.44 -3.67
CA MET A 188 4.14 -3.70 -3.05
C MET A 188 4.90 -4.94 -3.57
N GLY A 189 5.59 -4.83 -4.71
CA GLY A 189 6.49 -5.85 -5.25
C GLY A 189 7.93 -5.72 -4.72
N MET A 190 8.39 -4.50 -4.42
CA MET A 190 9.75 -4.21 -3.94
C MET A 190 9.94 -4.36 -2.43
N ALA A 191 8.88 -4.69 -1.67
CA ALA A 191 8.94 -4.81 -0.21
C ALA A 191 9.98 -5.85 0.32
N ASN A 192 10.75 -6.51 -0.56
CA ASN A 192 11.76 -7.51 -0.22
C ASN A 192 13.18 -7.19 -0.74
N SER A 193 13.37 -6.20 -1.63
CA SER A 193 14.71 -5.94 -2.23
C SER A 193 15.44 -4.82 -1.49
N ASP A 194 16.68 -5.06 -1.06
CA ASP A 194 17.60 -4.04 -0.52
C ASP A 194 18.04 -2.96 -1.55
N ALA A 195 17.37 -2.86 -2.71
CA ALA A 195 17.67 -1.94 -3.79
C ALA A 195 16.97 -0.58 -3.63
N LEU A 196 17.27 0.13 -2.54
CA LEU A 196 16.94 1.55 -2.41
C LEU A 196 17.98 2.41 -3.13
N ASN A 197 17.89 2.50 -4.46
CA ASN A 197 18.55 3.54 -5.25
C ASN A 197 17.61 3.99 -6.37
N TYR A 198 16.56 4.73 -6.00
CA TYR A 198 15.84 5.64 -6.88
C TYR A 198 15.56 6.92 -6.07
N GLU A 199 16.46 7.90 -6.20
CA GLU A 199 16.55 9.14 -5.41
C GLU A 199 15.40 10.14 -5.63
N GLU A 200 14.38 9.82 -6.43
CA GLU A 200 13.37 10.80 -6.86
C GLU A 200 11.98 10.61 -6.21
N TYR A 201 11.81 9.66 -5.29
CA TYR A 201 10.64 9.61 -4.43
C TYR A 201 11.04 10.04 -3.02
N LEU A 202 10.71 11.30 -2.71
CA LEU A 202 10.89 11.95 -1.42
C LEU A 202 10.86 10.96 -0.24
N VAL A 203 11.93 11.00 0.55
CA VAL A 203 11.99 10.86 2.01
C VAL A 203 10.89 9.98 2.62
N VAL A 204 11.30 8.91 3.31
CA VAL A 204 10.48 7.91 3.99
C VAL A 204 10.10 6.76 3.01
N TYR A 205 10.78 5.61 2.95
CA TYR A 205 11.21 4.72 4.02
C TYR A 205 12.42 3.88 3.63
N THR A 206 13.42 3.82 4.50
CA THR A 206 14.43 2.75 4.54
C THR A 206 13.81 1.51 5.20
N LEU A 207 12.97 0.78 4.46
CA LEU A 207 12.47 -0.53 4.89
C LEU A 207 13.51 -1.58 4.54
N LYS A 208 14.27 -2.01 5.55
CA LYS A 208 15.16 -3.16 5.44
C LYS A 208 14.36 -4.41 5.04
N SER A 209 14.90 -5.11 4.04
CA SER A 209 14.64 -6.47 3.55
C SER A 209 13.68 -7.37 4.34
N PHE A 210 12.79 -8.03 3.60
CA PHE A 210 11.94 -9.14 4.07
C PHE A 210 12.09 -10.38 3.17
N ASP A 211 12.27 -11.55 3.79
CA ASP A 211 12.34 -12.87 3.13
C ASP A 211 10.95 -13.34 2.66
N LEU A 212 10.47 -12.79 1.55
CA LEU A 212 9.30 -13.28 0.80
C LEU A 212 9.73 -13.49 -0.66
N PRO A 213 9.20 -14.51 -1.37
CA PRO A 213 9.54 -14.73 -2.78
C PRO A 213 9.27 -13.46 -3.60
N GLU A 214 10.24 -13.05 -4.41
CA GLU A 214 10.23 -11.84 -5.24
C GLU A 214 9.17 -11.95 -6.35
N ILE A 215 7.91 -11.77 -6.00
CA ILE A 215 6.85 -11.63 -6.99
C ILE A 215 6.89 -10.20 -7.51
N ASN A 216 7.29 -10.03 -8.76
CA ASN A 216 7.24 -8.75 -9.44
C ASN A 216 5.79 -8.44 -9.83
N ILE A 217 5.01 -7.95 -8.85
CA ILE A 217 3.58 -7.67 -8.98
C ILE A 217 3.30 -6.79 -10.20
N TYR A 218 4.14 -5.77 -10.43
CA TYR A 218 4.01 -4.89 -11.59
C TYR A 218 4.11 -5.69 -12.90
N VAL A 219 5.14 -6.53 -13.04
CA VAL A 219 5.33 -7.33 -14.26
C VAL A 219 4.24 -8.38 -14.43
N ASP A 220 3.95 -9.14 -13.39
CA ASP A 220 3.05 -10.29 -13.45
C ASP A 220 1.59 -9.90 -13.65
N PHE A 221 1.15 -8.82 -13.00
CA PHE A 221 -0.25 -8.43 -13.03
C PHE A 221 -0.53 -7.36 -14.07
N PHE A 222 0.35 -6.39 -14.28
CA PHE A 222 0.12 -5.27 -15.18
C PHE A 222 0.89 -5.40 -16.51
N GLU A 223 2.22 -5.39 -16.49
CA GLU A 223 3.05 -5.25 -17.70
C GLU A 223 2.75 -6.35 -18.72
N ARG A 224 2.67 -7.61 -18.28
CA ARG A 224 2.37 -8.74 -19.17
C ARG A 224 1.03 -8.56 -19.88
N LYS A 225 -0.02 -8.17 -19.13
CA LYS A 225 -1.36 -7.96 -19.69
C LYS A 225 -1.42 -6.74 -20.60
N TYR A 226 -0.72 -5.68 -20.23
CA TYR A 226 -0.59 -4.48 -21.06
C TYR A 226 0.04 -4.79 -22.43
N LEU A 227 1.16 -5.54 -22.45
CA LEU A 227 1.84 -5.93 -23.69
C LEU A 227 0.99 -6.87 -24.56
N GLU A 228 0.28 -7.81 -23.94
CA GLU A 228 -0.69 -8.69 -24.64
C GLU A 228 -1.78 -7.86 -25.33
N GLU A 229 -2.41 -6.92 -24.62
CA GLU A 229 -3.48 -6.07 -25.18
C GLU A 229 -2.98 -5.14 -26.28
N ILE A 230 -1.79 -4.55 -26.13
CA ILE A 230 -1.17 -3.70 -27.16
C ILE A 230 -0.91 -4.49 -28.44
N THR A 231 -0.37 -5.70 -28.31
CA THR A 231 -0.03 -6.53 -29.45
C THR A 231 -1.29 -6.86 -30.24
N VAL A 232 -2.35 -7.29 -29.56
CA VAL A 232 -3.66 -7.55 -30.20
C VAL A 232 -4.21 -6.29 -30.86
N PHE A 233 -4.20 -5.15 -30.15
CA PHE A 233 -4.73 -3.88 -30.65
C PHE A 233 -4.02 -3.41 -31.93
N TYR A 234 -2.68 -3.39 -31.95
CA TYR A 234 -1.93 -2.93 -33.11
C TYR A 234 -1.85 -3.97 -34.23
N CYS A 235 -1.94 -5.27 -33.95
CA CYS A 235 -2.14 -6.28 -34.99
C CYS A 235 -3.45 -6.06 -35.74
N GLN A 236 -4.55 -5.79 -35.04
CA GLN A 236 -5.84 -5.49 -35.67
C GLN A 236 -5.77 -4.17 -36.45
N LYS A 237 -5.33 -3.08 -35.81
CA LYS A 237 -5.23 -1.78 -36.47
C LYS A 237 -4.30 -1.77 -37.68
N SER A 238 -3.19 -2.51 -37.65
CA SER A 238 -2.28 -2.58 -38.80
C SER A 238 -2.92 -3.27 -39.99
N THR A 239 -3.65 -4.38 -39.77
CA THR A 239 -4.37 -5.07 -40.86
C THR A 239 -5.45 -4.19 -41.48
N GLU A 240 -6.24 -3.47 -40.66
CA GLU A 240 -7.26 -2.53 -41.14
C GLU A 240 -6.66 -1.34 -41.89
N TYR A 241 -5.53 -0.82 -41.43
CA TYR A 241 -4.87 0.33 -42.06
C TYR A 241 -4.25 -0.04 -43.40
N LEU A 242 -3.60 -1.21 -43.49
CA LEU A 242 -2.97 -1.70 -44.72
C LEU A 242 -3.97 -2.04 -45.83
N GLN A 243 -5.21 -2.36 -45.49
CA GLN A 243 -6.28 -2.58 -46.49
C GLN A 243 -6.62 -1.31 -47.27
N ASN A 244 -6.45 -0.14 -46.65
CA ASN A 244 -6.94 1.14 -47.19
C ASN A 244 -5.82 2.13 -47.56
N ASN A 245 -4.56 1.84 -47.22
CA ASN A 245 -3.44 2.77 -47.38
C ASN A 245 -2.23 2.11 -48.02
N SER A 246 -1.37 2.94 -48.61
CA SER A 246 -0.09 2.50 -49.17
C SER A 246 0.92 2.12 -48.09
N LEU A 247 1.90 1.28 -48.44
CA LEU A 247 3.00 0.89 -47.54
C LEU A 247 3.76 2.11 -46.98
N LEU A 248 3.97 3.15 -47.79
CA LEU A 248 4.68 4.35 -47.36
C LEU A 248 3.90 5.12 -46.29
N GLN A 249 2.58 5.27 -46.45
CA GLN A 249 1.71 5.87 -45.43
C GLN A 249 1.70 5.04 -44.15
N TYR A 250 1.73 3.72 -44.27
CA TYR A 250 1.80 2.82 -43.12
C TYR A 250 3.10 3.00 -42.31
N PHE A 251 4.25 3.17 -42.95
CA PHE A 251 5.51 3.46 -42.24
C PHE A 251 5.47 4.80 -41.47
N ILE A 252 4.87 5.84 -42.05
CA ILE A 252 4.69 7.13 -41.36
C ILE A 252 3.77 6.96 -40.15
N TYR A 253 2.69 6.20 -40.32
CA TYR A 253 1.71 5.92 -39.28
C TYR A 253 2.32 5.12 -38.11
N ILE A 254 3.09 4.07 -38.37
CA ILE A 254 3.78 3.29 -37.33
C ILE A 254 4.76 4.16 -36.55
N ASN A 255 5.58 4.97 -37.23
CA ASN A 255 6.55 5.83 -36.55
C ASN A 255 5.88 6.82 -35.60
N LYS A 256 4.69 7.31 -35.96
CA LYS A 256 3.89 8.14 -35.07
C LYS A 256 3.37 7.34 -33.87
N ILE A 257 2.81 6.15 -34.09
CA ILE A 257 2.32 5.27 -33.03
C ILE A 257 3.41 4.93 -32.01
N ILE A 258 4.60 4.55 -32.49
CA ILE A 258 5.71 4.16 -31.62
C ILE A 258 6.07 5.33 -30.69
N LYS A 259 6.15 6.55 -31.23
CA LYS A 259 6.40 7.75 -30.43
C LYS A 259 5.27 7.99 -29.42
N ASP A 260 4.02 7.89 -29.85
CA ASP A 260 2.85 8.11 -28.98
C ASP A 260 2.81 7.09 -27.82
N GLU A 261 3.17 5.83 -28.07
CA GLU A 261 3.27 4.79 -27.02
C GLU A 261 4.48 4.97 -26.10
N GLN A 262 5.63 5.38 -26.64
CA GLN A 262 6.81 5.71 -25.83
C GLN A 262 6.50 6.87 -24.88
N ASP A 263 5.90 7.94 -25.38
CA ASP A 263 5.46 9.08 -24.57
C ASP A 263 4.45 8.65 -23.50
N ARG A 264 3.52 7.75 -23.83
CA ARG A 264 2.55 7.22 -22.85
C ARG A 264 3.23 6.42 -21.75
N CYS A 265 4.21 5.60 -22.11
CA CYS A 265 4.95 4.79 -21.13
C CYS A 265 5.78 5.66 -20.20
N LEU A 266 6.41 6.72 -20.71
CA LEU A 266 7.11 7.70 -19.88
C LEU A 266 6.17 8.43 -18.92
N ARG A 267 4.92 8.70 -19.33
CA ARG A 267 3.93 9.36 -18.46
C ARG A 267 3.44 8.47 -17.32
N TYR A 268 3.19 7.18 -17.58
CA TYR A 268 2.44 6.33 -16.65
C TYR A 268 3.25 5.19 -16.04
N MET A 269 4.19 4.62 -16.78
CA MET A 269 4.75 3.29 -16.54
C MET A 269 6.20 3.32 -16.06
N SER A 270 6.70 2.15 -15.67
CA SER A 270 8.12 1.98 -15.36
C SER A 270 8.98 2.15 -16.63
N PRO A 271 10.17 2.77 -16.54
CA PRO A 271 11.10 2.88 -17.67
C PRO A 271 11.46 1.52 -18.28
N GLN A 272 11.45 0.45 -17.49
CA GLN A 272 11.72 -0.91 -17.95
C GLN A 272 10.71 -1.41 -18.99
N THR A 273 9.46 -0.95 -18.91
CA THR A 273 8.41 -1.31 -19.87
C THR A 273 8.64 -0.66 -21.22
N SER A 274 9.20 0.56 -21.26
CA SER A 274 9.51 1.26 -22.52
C SER A 274 10.51 0.50 -23.39
N ASN A 275 11.41 -0.30 -22.82
CA ASN A 275 12.39 -1.09 -23.57
C ASN A 275 11.79 -2.35 -24.21
N LYS A 276 10.57 -2.75 -23.81
CA LYS A 276 9.90 -3.97 -24.28
C LYS A 276 8.80 -3.71 -25.31
N LEU A 277 8.48 -2.43 -25.55
CA LEU A 277 7.56 -1.96 -26.60
C LEU A 277 8.27 -1.88 -27.95
#